data_AF-A0A947AIK2-F1
#
_entry.id   AF-A0A947AIK2-F1
#
_cell.length_a   1.000
_cell.length_b   1.000
_cell.length_c   1.000
_cell.angle_alpha   90.00
_cell.angle_beta   90.00
_cell.angle_gamma   90.00
#
_symmetry.space_group_name_H-M   'P 1'
#
loop_
_entity.id
_entity.type
_entity.pdbx_description
1 polymer ?
#
loop_
_entity_poly.entity_id
_entity_poly.type
_entity_poly.pdbx_seq_one_letter_code
_entity_poly.pdbx_strand_id
1 'polypeptide(L)'
;MDKLIDGIEEINCDLAVIGAGMAGSAAALFASNRGISAVQVGLTSEIIFTSGLIDLMGVHPISEGKTWDNPWEAINALVKDIPSHPFARMKKDDIKKALKEFIAFLNDAGLSYFQHKNRNAKMIMPVGTVKHTYFVPETMWNGVLALEKKCPCLIIDIRGLRGFSARQITETLKPSWPDLLYANISFPNTDHLEEVYTEPIAGSLSLSENRKALAQIVIPHIKDAHMV
;
A
#
# COMPACT_ATOMS: atom_id res chain seq x y z
N MET A 1 -23.43 -12.08 29.66
CA MET A 1 -24.70 -12.82 29.57
C MET A 1 -25.69 -11.81 29.04
N ASP A 2 -25.79 -11.81 27.72
CA ASP A 2 -26.39 -10.72 26.97
C ASP A 2 -27.91 -10.73 27.20
N LYS A 3 -28.47 -9.58 27.55
CA LYS A 3 -29.90 -9.43 27.76
C LYS A 3 -30.53 -9.12 26.41
N LEU A 4 -31.57 -9.88 26.08
CA LEU A 4 -32.43 -9.56 24.93
C LEU A 4 -33.40 -8.45 25.36
N ILE A 5 -33.34 -7.30 24.70
CA ILE A 5 -34.37 -6.26 24.74
C ILE A 5 -35.05 -6.29 23.36
N ASP A 6 -36.36 -6.52 23.32
CA ASP A 6 -37.17 -6.59 22.09
C ASP A 6 -36.66 -7.56 21.00
N GLY A 7 -35.96 -8.63 21.41
CA GLY A 7 -35.40 -9.63 20.49
C GLY A 7 -34.09 -9.22 19.82
N ILE A 8 -33.49 -8.11 20.24
CA ILE A 8 -32.18 -7.63 19.80
C ILE A 8 -31.14 -8.02 20.86
N GLU A 9 -30.04 -8.64 20.42
CA GLU A 9 -28.90 -8.96 21.27
C GLU A 9 -28.17 -7.68 21.70
N GLU A 10 -28.10 -7.43 23.01
CA GLU A 10 -27.39 -6.28 23.57
C GLU A 10 -25.88 -6.57 23.68
N ILE A 11 -25.06 -5.78 22.97
CA ILE A 11 -23.60 -5.86 23.07
C ILE A 11 -23.09 -4.76 24.00
N ASN A 12 -22.50 -5.16 25.14
CA ASN A 12 -21.87 -4.24 26.09
C ASN A 12 -20.38 -4.09 25.75
N CYS A 13 -19.89 -2.85 25.62
CA CYS A 13 -18.47 -2.55 25.38
C CYS A 13 -18.06 -1.20 25.97
N ASP A 14 -16.76 -1.01 26.19
CA ASP A 14 -16.17 0.24 26.67
C ASP A 14 -15.98 1.26 25.53
N LEU A 15 -15.79 0.77 24.30
CA LEU A 15 -15.56 1.58 23.11
C LEU A 15 -16.37 1.08 21.91
N ALA A 16 -17.25 1.94 21.39
CA ALA A 16 -17.87 1.73 20.09
C ALA A 16 -17.12 2.53 19.00
N VAL A 17 -16.57 1.83 18.01
CA VAL A 17 -15.89 2.42 16.85
C VAL A 17 -16.83 2.39 15.65
N ILE A 18 -17.23 3.56 15.17
CA ILE A 18 -18.07 3.70 13.99
C ILE A 18 -17.18 3.99 12.78
N GLY A 19 -17.02 3.00 11.91
CA GLY A 19 -16.23 3.06 10.68
C GLY A 19 -15.28 1.89 10.54
N ALA A 20 -15.35 1.18 9.41
CA ALA A 20 -14.50 0.03 9.10
C ALA A 20 -13.38 0.32 8.09
N GLY A 21 -12.90 1.57 8.08
CA GLY A 21 -11.69 1.97 7.37
C GLY A 21 -10.43 1.80 8.22
N MET A 22 -9.30 2.32 7.72
CA MET A 22 -7.98 2.23 8.39
C MET A 22 -7.97 2.85 9.79
N ALA A 23 -8.54 4.06 9.94
CA ALA A 23 -8.57 4.75 11.23
C ALA A 23 -9.41 4.01 12.28
N GLY A 24 -10.58 3.48 11.88
CA GLY A 24 -11.44 2.71 12.78
C GLY A 24 -10.81 1.37 13.15
N SER A 25 -10.24 0.65 12.18
CA SER A 25 -9.55 -0.61 12.43
C SER A 25 -8.31 -0.43 13.33
N ALA A 26 -7.56 0.66 13.13
CA ALA A 26 -6.45 1.02 14.02
C ALA A 26 -6.95 1.36 15.44
N ALA A 27 -8.06 2.10 15.58
CA ALA A 27 -8.65 2.39 16.89
C ALA A 27 -9.08 1.12 17.63
N ALA A 28 -9.77 0.21 16.94
CA ALA A 28 -10.18 -1.08 17.50
C ALA A 28 -8.97 -1.95 17.90
N LEU A 29 -7.92 -1.99 17.06
CA LEU A 29 -6.66 -2.64 17.39
C LEU A 29 -6.03 -2.06 18.66
N PHE A 30 -5.86 -0.73 18.71
CA PHE A 30 -5.22 -0.08 19.85
C PHE A 30 -6.02 -0.30 21.14
N ALA A 31 -7.35 -0.26 21.08
CA ALA A 31 -8.23 -0.57 22.20
C ALA A 31 -8.04 -2.02 22.68
N SER A 32 -8.08 -2.98 21.75
CA SER A 32 -7.87 -4.41 22.04
C SER A 32 -6.52 -4.67 22.72
N ASN A 33 -5.42 -4.11 22.20
CA ASN A 33 -4.09 -4.23 22.80
C ASN A 33 -3.97 -3.62 24.20
N ARG A 34 -4.91 -2.74 24.58
CA ARG A 34 -4.99 -2.10 25.90
C ARG A 34 -6.03 -2.75 26.81
N GLY A 35 -6.62 -3.89 26.41
CA GLY A 35 -7.65 -4.59 27.16
C GLY A 35 -8.98 -3.86 27.24
N ILE A 36 -9.22 -2.89 26.34
CA ILE A 36 -10.48 -2.14 26.26
C ILE A 36 -11.43 -2.93 25.36
N SER A 37 -12.59 -3.32 25.88
CA SER A 37 -13.59 -4.03 25.08
C SER A 37 -14.12 -3.11 23.99
N ALA A 38 -13.97 -3.52 22.73
CA ALA A 38 -14.29 -2.68 21.58
C ALA A 38 -15.25 -3.38 20.61
N VAL A 39 -16.26 -2.65 20.14
CA VAL A 39 -17.15 -3.05 19.04
C VAL A 39 -16.89 -2.14 17.86
N GLN A 40 -16.63 -2.71 16.69
CA GLN A 40 -16.45 -1.98 15.46
C GLN A 40 -17.66 -2.18 14.54
N VAL A 41 -18.28 -1.08 14.12
CA VAL A 41 -19.47 -1.08 13.27
C VAL A 41 -19.15 -0.34 11.98
N GLY A 42 -19.39 -0.96 10.84
CA GLY A 42 -19.26 -0.30 9.54
C GLY A 42 -19.05 -1.27 8.39
N LEU A 43 -18.99 -0.71 7.18
CA LEU A 43 -18.68 -1.42 5.94
C LEU A 43 -17.26 -1.05 5.49
N THR A 44 -16.56 -1.99 4.87
CA THR A 44 -15.19 -1.80 4.38
C THR A 44 -15.10 -0.84 3.18
N SER A 45 -16.22 -0.53 2.50
CA SER A 45 -16.41 0.36 1.33
C SER A 45 -15.11 0.77 0.62
N GLU A 46 -14.49 1.89 1.02
CA GLU A 46 -13.40 2.52 0.25
C GLU A 46 -12.01 1.91 0.49
N ILE A 47 -11.85 1.02 1.48
CA ILE A 47 -10.52 0.48 1.82
C ILE A 47 -9.92 -0.33 0.65
N ILE A 48 -10.78 -0.91 -0.19
CA ILE A 48 -10.41 -1.69 -1.38
C ILE A 48 -9.75 -0.85 -2.48
N PHE A 49 -9.93 0.47 -2.45
CA PHE A 49 -9.30 1.40 -3.41
C PHE A 49 -7.97 1.96 -2.92
N THR A 50 -7.52 1.57 -1.73
CA THR A 50 -6.23 2.00 -1.18
C THR A 50 -5.09 1.21 -1.80
N SER A 51 -3.92 1.85 -1.98
CA SER A 51 -2.74 1.18 -2.54
C SER A 51 -2.06 0.20 -1.58
N GLY A 52 -2.52 0.13 -0.32
CA GLY A 52 -1.84 -0.59 0.76
C GLY A 52 -0.55 0.08 1.26
N LEU A 53 -0.08 1.16 0.63
CA LEU A 53 1.09 1.94 1.08
C LEU A 53 0.74 2.76 2.33
N ILE A 54 1.69 2.91 3.27
CA ILE A 54 1.52 3.77 4.46
C ILE A 54 2.47 4.95 4.34
N ASP A 55 1.88 6.10 4.02
CA ASP A 55 2.63 7.33 3.79
C ASP A 55 2.97 8.04 5.10
N LEU A 56 4.19 8.58 5.17
CA LEU A 56 4.58 9.51 6.22
C LEU A 56 5.28 10.70 5.58
N MET A 57 4.68 11.87 5.75
CA MET A 57 5.21 13.20 5.39
C MET A 57 6.24 13.25 4.24
N GLY A 58 5.79 12.96 3.01
CA GLY A 58 6.67 12.96 1.82
C GLY A 58 6.80 14.30 1.10
N VAL A 59 5.90 15.27 1.33
CA VAL A 59 5.85 16.56 0.62
C VAL A 59 5.50 17.69 1.57
N HIS A 60 6.38 18.68 1.73
CA HIS A 60 6.13 19.91 2.50
C HIS A 60 7.20 20.99 2.20
N PRO A 61 6.85 22.27 1.98
CA PRO A 61 5.50 22.79 1.80
C PRO A 61 4.91 22.36 0.45
N ILE A 62 3.59 22.14 0.42
CA ILE A 62 2.87 21.68 -0.77
C ILE A 62 2.98 22.69 -1.92
N SER A 63 2.95 24.00 -1.61
CA SER A 63 3.06 25.08 -2.60
C SER A 63 4.35 25.06 -3.42
N GLU A 64 5.43 24.51 -2.86
CA GLU A 64 6.72 24.39 -3.54
C GLU A 64 6.93 23.01 -4.16
N GLY A 65 6.03 22.05 -3.91
CA GLY A 65 6.22 20.66 -4.32
C GLY A 65 7.46 20.01 -3.71
N LYS A 66 7.98 20.54 -2.59
CA LYS A 66 9.23 20.07 -1.98
C LYS A 66 9.04 18.65 -1.43
N THR A 67 9.80 17.71 -1.96
CA THR A 67 9.81 16.30 -1.52
C THR A 67 10.84 16.05 -0.42
N TRP A 68 10.57 15.06 0.43
CA TRP A 68 11.44 14.67 1.53
C TRP A 68 11.69 13.17 1.55
N ASP A 69 12.97 12.81 1.55
CA ASP A 69 13.40 11.45 1.81
C ASP A 69 13.28 11.12 3.31
N ASN A 70 13.59 12.04 4.24
CA ASN A 70 13.42 11.81 5.68
C ASN A 70 12.09 12.41 6.19
N PRO A 71 11.06 11.60 6.52
CA PRO A 71 9.76 12.12 6.93
C PRO A 71 9.79 12.80 8.30
N TRP A 72 10.75 12.47 9.17
CA TRP A 72 10.84 13.07 10.51
C TRP A 72 11.41 14.49 10.45
N GLU A 73 12.29 14.77 9.50
CA GLU A 73 12.75 16.12 9.19
C GLU A 73 11.63 16.93 8.53
N ALA A 74 10.87 16.31 7.63
CA ALA A 74 9.70 16.92 7.01
C ALA A 74 8.64 17.32 8.05
N ILE A 75 8.38 16.46 9.05
CA ILE A 75 7.49 16.78 10.18
C ILE A 75 8.04 17.97 10.99
N ASN A 76 9.36 18.06 11.21
CA ASN A 76 9.93 19.23 11.91
C ASN A 76 9.69 20.53 11.14
N ALA A 77 9.90 20.50 9.83
CA ALA A 77 9.65 21.65 8.97
C ALA A 77 8.16 22.03 9.02
N LEU A 78 7.26 21.06 8.87
CA LEU A 78 5.81 21.27 8.93
C LEU A 78 5.37 21.90 10.25
N VAL A 79 5.83 21.39 11.39
CA VAL A 79 5.45 21.90 12.71
C VAL A 79 5.96 23.33 12.92
N LYS A 80 7.13 23.65 12.37
CA LYS A 80 7.68 25.02 12.40
C LYS A 80 6.82 25.97 11.55
N ASP A 81 6.46 25.55 10.34
CA ASP A 81 5.76 26.40 9.37
C ASP A 81 4.25 26.51 9.69
N ILE A 82 3.66 25.45 10.25
CA ILE A 82 2.24 25.34 10.60
C ILE A 82 2.08 24.79 12.03
N PRO A 83 2.31 25.61 13.07
CA PRO A 83 2.25 25.16 14.47
C PRO A 83 0.88 24.64 14.92
N SER A 84 -0.19 24.93 14.18
CA SER A 84 -1.55 24.43 14.44
C SER A 84 -1.83 23.04 13.86
N HIS A 85 -0.94 22.51 13.01
CA HIS A 85 -1.11 21.22 12.34
C HIS A 85 -1.24 20.06 13.35
N PRO A 86 -2.03 19.00 13.09
CA PRO A 86 -2.18 17.86 14.00
C PRO A 86 -0.85 17.23 14.45
N PHE A 87 0.15 17.13 13.57
CA PHE A 87 1.49 16.65 13.94
C PHE A 87 2.22 17.54 14.98
N ALA A 88 1.86 18.83 15.11
CA ALA A 88 2.41 19.69 16.16
C ALA A 88 1.85 19.35 17.56
N ARG A 89 0.73 18.62 17.62
CA ARG A 89 0.05 18.24 18.86
C ARG A 89 0.46 16.87 19.39
N MET A 90 1.37 16.17 18.70
CA MET A 90 1.80 14.82 19.03
C MET A 90 3.31 14.78 19.22
N LYS A 91 3.80 13.99 20.18
CA LYS A 91 5.23 13.70 20.27
C LYS A 91 5.62 12.76 19.14
N LYS A 92 6.73 13.03 18.46
CA LYS A 92 7.25 12.16 17.39
C LYS A 92 7.44 10.71 17.84
N ASP A 93 7.81 10.48 19.10
CA ASP A 93 7.98 9.13 19.63
C ASP A 93 6.65 8.38 19.79
N ASP A 94 5.55 9.08 20.04
CA ASP A 94 4.22 8.47 20.11
C ASP A 94 3.77 8.04 18.71
N ILE A 95 4.03 8.86 17.68
CA ILE A 95 3.79 8.50 16.26
C ILE A 95 4.60 7.25 15.89
N LYS A 96 5.90 7.21 16.24
CA LYS A 96 6.75 6.04 15.97
C LYS A 96 6.25 4.77 16.64
N LYS A 97 5.84 4.86 17.91
CA LYS A 97 5.30 3.72 18.67
C LYS A 97 3.99 3.22 18.06
N ALA A 98 3.08 4.13 17.73
CA ALA A 98 1.80 3.79 17.10
C ALA A 98 2.01 3.10 15.74
N LEU A 99 2.89 3.64 14.88
CA LEU A 99 3.24 3.00 13.61
C LEU A 99 3.86 1.62 13.82
N LYS A 100 4.78 1.47 14.78
CA LYS A 100 5.39 0.17 15.09
C LYS A 100 4.36 -0.86 15.55
N GLU A 101 3.45 -0.48 16.44
CA GLU A 101 2.38 -1.34 16.94
C GLU A 101 1.42 -1.74 15.82
N PHE A 102 1.03 -0.80 14.96
CA PHE A 102 0.15 -1.07 13.82
C PHE A 102 0.79 -2.01 12.80
N ILE A 103 2.07 -1.79 12.45
CA ILE A 103 2.79 -2.66 11.52
C ILE A 103 3.03 -4.06 12.11
N ALA A 104 3.29 -4.16 13.42
CA ALA A 104 3.43 -5.45 14.08
C ALA A 104 2.13 -6.27 13.94
N PHE A 105 0.97 -5.64 14.17
CA PHE A 105 -0.32 -6.29 13.97
C PHE A 105 -0.54 -6.75 12.51
N LEU A 106 -0.23 -5.91 11.53
CA LEU A 106 -0.35 -6.30 10.11
C LEU A 106 0.56 -7.47 9.78
N ASN A 107 1.82 -7.46 10.26
CA ASN A 107 2.75 -8.55 10.07
C ASN A 107 2.25 -9.86 10.71
N ASP A 108 1.69 -9.80 11.93
CA ASP A 108 1.11 -10.96 12.62
C ASP A 108 -0.10 -11.52 11.86
N ALA A 109 -0.82 -10.68 11.11
CA ALA A 109 -1.90 -11.08 10.21
C ALA A 109 -1.42 -11.58 8.83
N GLY A 110 -0.10 -11.71 8.62
CA GLY A 110 0.50 -12.16 7.37
C GLY A 110 0.60 -11.08 6.28
N LEU A 111 0.34 -9.82 6.63
CA LEU A 111 0.48 -8.66 5.75
C LEU A 111 1.82 -7.96 6.04
N SER A 112 2.91 -8.55 5.56
CA SER A 112 4.27 -8.04 5.78
C SER A 112 4.52 -6.67 5.15
N TYR A 113 5.16 -5.78 5.91
CA TYR A 113 5.58 -4.45 5.45
C TYR A 113 7.08 -4.20 5.63
N PHE A 114 7.71 -3.58 4.63
CA PHE A 114 9.09 -3.12 4.66
C PHE A 114 9.19 -1.59 4.66
N GLN A 115 10.31 -1.09 5.18
CA GLN A 115 10.66 0.34 5.16
C GLN A 115 12.18 0.49 5.08
N HIS A 116 12.64 1.66 4.66
CA HIS A 116 13.98 2.10 5.02
C HIS A 116 13.98 2.75 6.40
N LYS A 117 15.08 2.62 7.14
CA LYS A 117 15.20 3.25 8.45
C LYS A 117 15.23 4.78 8.30
N ASN A 118 14.25 5.46 8.89
CA ASN A 118 14.11 6.93 8.88
C ASN A 118 14.10 7.55 7.48
N ARG A 119 13.66 6.80 6.47
CA ARG A 119 13.64 7.26 5.08
C ARG A 119 12.41 6.71 4.37
N ASN A 120 11.69 7.57 3.68
CA ASN A 120 10.66 7.20 2.73
C ASN A 120 11.27 6.41 1.57
N ALA A 121 10.60 5.34 1.16
CA ALA A 121 10.81 4.68 -0.11
C ALA A 121 10.20 5.50 -1.25
N LYS A 122 10.73 5.30 -2.46
CA LYS A 122 10.18 5.84 -3.70
C LYS A 122 9.46 4.72 -4.44
N MET A 123 8.19 4.94 -4.78
CA MET A 123 7.35 3.95 -5.47
C MET A 123 6.80 4.53 -6.76
N ILE A 124 6.79 3.72 -7.82
CA ILE A 124 6.21 4.08 -9.11
C ILE A 124 4.69 3.98 -9.03
N MET A 125 4.00 5.00 -9.51
CA MET A 125 2.53 5.05 -9.61
C MET A 125 2.07 4.68 -11.03
N PRO A 126 0.80 4.29 -11.23
CA PRO A 126 0.30 3.77 -12.52
C PRO A 126 0.50 4.69 -13.74
N VAL A 127 0.68 5.99 -13.55
CA VAL A 127 0.96 6.96 -14.63
C VAL A 127 2.45 7.21 -14.87
N GLY A 128 3.33 6.49 -14.16
CA GLY A 128 4.79 6.62 -14.21
C GLY A 128 5.38 7.72 -13.34
N THR A 129 4.58 8.37 -12.49
CA THR A 129 5.11 9.30 -11.47
C THR A 129 5.69 8.54 -10.29
N VAL A 130 6.56 9.21 -9.52
CA VAL A 130 7.18 8.62 -8.32
C VAL A 130 6.60 9.29 -7.07
N LYS A 131 6.11 8.47 -6.14
CA LYS A 131 5.58 8.89 -4.84
C LYS A 131 6.56 8.51 -3.72
N HIS A 132 6.59 9.30 -2.65
CA HIS A 132 7.29 8.98 -1.41
C HIS A 132 6.31 8.34 -0.42
N THR A 133 6.72 7.22 0.18
CA THR A 133 5.91 6.45 1.15
C THR A 133 6.81 5.81 2.20
N TYR A 134 6.29 5.52 3.40
CA TYR A 134 7.13 5.12 4.53
C TYR A 134 7.17 3.61 4.74
N PHE A 135 6.00 2.94 4.72
CA PHE A 135 5.93 1.49 4.67
C PHE A 135 5.31 1.00 3.37
N VAL A 136 5.90 -0.06 2.83
CA VAL A 136 5.53 -0.68 1.55
C VAL A 136 5.22 -2.16 1.81
N PRO A 137 4.12 -2.71 1.29
CA PRO A 137 3.87 -4.15 1.35
C PRO A 137 5.06 -4.93 0.77
N GLU A 138 5.40 -6.06 1.38
CA GLU A 138 6.51 -6.92 0.94
C GLU A 138 6.40 -7.28 -0.56
N THR A 139 5.19 -7.54 -1.04
CA THR A 139 4.89 -7.87 -2.44
C THR A 139 5.23 -6.75 -3.43
N MET A 140 5.36 -5.50 -2.96
CA MET A 140 5.71 -4.34 -3.79
C MET A 140 7.18 -3.89 -3.61
N TRP A 141 7.90 -4.44 -2.64
CA TRP A 141 9.22 -3.93 -2.26
C TRP A 141 10.27 -4.07 -3.36
N ASN A 142 10.20 -5.12 -4.18
CA ASN A 142 11.12 -5.28 -5.32
C ASN A 142 10.99 -4.13 -6.32
N GLY A 143 9.80 -3.52 -6.46
CA GLY A 143 9.62 -2.31 -7.27
C GLY A 143 10.37 -1.09 -6.74
N VAL A 144 10.46 -0.95 -5.41
CA VAL A 144 11.28 0.08 -4.76
C VAL A 144 12.76 -0.16 -5.09
N LEU A 145 13.25 -1.38 -4.86
CA LEU A 145 14.65 -1.73 -5.11
C LEU A 145 15.03 -1.57 -6.59
N ALA A 146 14.13 -1.94 -7.50
CA ALA A 146 14.30 -1.76 -8.93
C ALA A 146 14.48 -0.27 -9.26
N LEU A 147 13.61 0.60 -8.75
CA LEU A 147 13.66 2.04 -8.97
C LEU A 147 14.92 2.69 -8.39
N GLU A 148 15.37 2.25 -7.21
CA GLU A 148 16.60 2.76 -6.59
C GLU A 148 17.85 2.39 -7.40
N LYS A 149 17.94 1.13 -7.84
CA LYS A 149 19.10 0.61 -8.58
C LYS A 149 19.05 1.00 -10.06
N LYS A 150 17.86 1.26 -10.58
CA LYS A 150 17.57 1.45 -12.01
C LYS A 150 18.17 0.35 -12.88
N CYS A 151 18.12 -0.90 -12.40
CA CYS A 151 18.56 -2.04 -13.18
C CYS A 151 17.61 -2.31 -14.37
N PRO A 152 18.04 -3.03 -15.40
CA PRO A 152 17.12 -3.55 -16.42
C PRO A 152 15.92 -4.22 -15.75
N CYS A 153 14.71 -3.73 -16.05
CA CYS A 153 13.50 -4.10 -15.33
C CYS A 153 12.31 -4.19 -16.29
N LEU A 154 11.51 -5.23 -16.15
CA LEU A 154 10.35 -5.50 -16.98
C LEU A 154 9.06 -5.15 -16.24
N ILE A 155 8.26 -4.25 -16.78
CA ILE A 155 6.91 -3.99 -16.28
C ILE A 155 5.90 -4.81 -17.09
N ILE A 156 5.14 -5.66 -16.40
CA ILE A 156 4.11 -6.49 -17.00
C ILE A 156 2.76 -5.78 -16.93
N ASP A 157 2.11 -5.64 -18.08
CA ASP A 157 0.72 -5.24 -18.24
C ASP A 157 -0.15 -6.47 -18.53
N ILE A 158 -1.39 -6.47 -18.02
CA ILE A 158 -2.35 -7.54 -18.22
C ILE A 158 -3.42 -7.05 -19.19
N ARG A 159 -3.59 -7.75 -20.31
CA ARG A 159 -4.64 -7.50 -21.27
C ARG A 159 -6.02 -7.50 -20.59
N GLY A 160 -6.79 -6.44 -20.84
CA GLY A 160 -8.12 -6.24 -20.26
C GLY A 160 -8.12 -5.56 -18.88
N LEU A 161 -6.96 -5.36 -18.24
CA LEU A 161 -6.88 -4.63 -16.98
C LEU A 161 -6.91 -3.13 -17.24
N ARG A 162 -8.06 -2.49 -17.00
CA ARG A 162 -8.21 -1.04 -17.21
C ARG A 162 -7.46 -0.24 -16.15
N GLY A 163 -7.00 0.96 -16.52
CA GLY A 163 -6.36 1.91 -15.60
C GLY A 163 -4.88 1.60 -15.29
N PHE A 164 -4.30 0.59 -15.93
CA PHE A 164 -2.88 0.29 -15.87
C PHE A 164 -2.32 0.20 -17.30
N SER A 165 -1.10 0.70 -17.51
CA SER A 165 -0.40 0.54 -18.78
C SER A 165 1.10 0.53 -18.54
N ALA A 166 1.71 -0.65 -18.67
CA ALA A 166 3.17 -0.76 -18.54
C ALA A 166 3.89 0.14 -19.54
N ARG A 167 3.39 0.23 -20.78
CA ARG A 167 3.92 1.13 -21.80
C ARG A 167 3.92 2.59 -21.36
N GLN A 168 2.83 3.07 -20.76
CA GLN A 168 2.77 4.44 -20.26
C GLN A 168 3.81 4.67 -19.16
N ILE A 169 3.89 3.76 -18.19
CA ILE A 169 4.86 3.85 -17.09
C ILE A 169 6.30 3.90 -17.64
N THR A 170 6.63 2.99 -18.57
CA THR A 170 7.97 2.93 -19.16
C THR A 170 8.32 4.18 -19.94
N GLU A 171 7.41 4.71 -20.76
CA GLU A 171 7.68 5.92 -21.56
C GLU A 171 7.80 7.17 -20.66
N THR A 172 7.02 7.29 -19.59
CA THR A 172 7.15 8.37 -18.61
C THR A 172 8.52 8.33 -17.91
N LEU A 173 9.01 7.14 -17.55
CA LEU A 173 10.25 6.98 -16.78
C LEU A 173 11.52 6.88 -17.62
N LYS A 174 11.40 6.62 -18.93
CA LYS A 174 12.50 6.42 -19.89
C LYS A 174 13.65 7.43 -19.80
N PRO A 175 13.41 8.76 -19.65
CA PRO A 175 14.51 9.72 -19.54
C PRO A 175 15.40 9.48 -18.32
N SER A 176 14.85 8.90 -17.25
CA SER A 176 15.55 8.67 -15.98
C SER A 176 15.94 7.21 -15.76
N TRP A 177 15.36 6.27 -16.52
CA TRP A 177 15.56 4.82 -16.42
C TRP A 177 15.37 4.18 -17.81
N PRO A 178 16.40 4.24 -18.68
CA PRO A 178 16.30 3.84 -20.09
C PRO A 178 16.15 2.33 -20.29
N ASP A 179 16.62 1.52 -19.33
CA ASP A 179 16.58 0.06 -19.39
C ASP A 179 15.24 -0.55 -18.91
N LEU A 180 14.18 0.27 -18.83
CA LEU A 180 12.83 -0.20 -18.57
C LEU A 180 12.22 -0.85 -19.81
N LEU A 181 11.83 -2.10 -19.66
CA LEU A 181 11.10 -2.89 -20.64
C LEU A 181 9.63 -3.00 -20.24
N TYR A 182 8.76 -3.24 -21.21
CA TYR A 182 7.39 -3.62 -20.94
C TYR A 182 6.94 -4.80 -21.79
N ALA A 183 5.97 -5.56 -21.29
CA ALA A 183 5.22 -6.54 -22.05
C ALA A 183 3.74 -6.46 -21.67
N ASN A 184 2.86 -6.72 -22.64
CA ASN A 184 1.44 -6.92 -22.39
C ASN A 184 1.14 -8.42 -22.58
N ILE A 185 0.60 -9.06 -21.54
CA ILE A 185 0.31 -10.49 -21.52
C ILE A 185 -1.17 -10.72 -21.26
N SER A 186 -1.69 -11.88 -21.69
CA SER A 186 -2.95 -12.38 -21.15
C SER A 186 -2.70 -13.10 -19.82
N PHE A 187 -3.52 -12.84 -18.82
CA PHE A 187 -3.48 -13.62 -17.58
C PHE A 187 -3.98 -15.05 -17.84
N PRO A 188 -3.50 -16.09 -17.13
CA PRO A 188 -3.95 -17.46 -17.33
C PRO A 188 -5.48 -17.59 -17.32
N ASN A 189 -6.02 -18.23 -18.37
CA ASN A 189 -7.45 -18.47 -18.57
C ASN A 189 -8.32 -17.21 -18.72
N THR A 190 -7.77 -16.06 -19.10
CA THR A 190 -8.56 -14.83 -19.33
C THR A 190 -8.61 -14.37 -20.78
N ASP A 191 -8.08 -15.14 -21.74
CA ASP A 191 -8.01 -14.76 -23.16
C ASP A 191 -9.37 -14.45 -23.80
N HIS A 192 -10.44 -15.04 -23.27
CA HIS A 192 -11.81 -14.88 -23.72
C HIS A 192 -12.52 -13.66 -23.11
N LEU A 193 -11.90 -13.00 -22.12
CA LEU A 193 -12.47 -11.86 -21.43
C LEU A 193 -12.00 -10.56 -22.09
N GLU A 194 -12.92 -9.62 -22.28
CA GLU A 194 -12.58 -8.26 -22.73
C GLU A 194 -11.94 -7.43 -21.61
N GLU A 195 -12.36 -7.68 -20.37
CA GLU A 195 -11.96 -6.94 -19.19
C GLU A 195 -11.66 -7.87 -18.03
N VAL A 196 -10.65 -7.53 -17.25
CA VAL A 196 -10.24 -8.24 -16.03
C VAL A 196 -10.05 -7.25 -14.89
N TYR A 197 -10.23 -7.73 -13.65
CA TYR A 197 -10.16 -6.93 -12.44
C TYR A 197 -9.09 -7.46 -11.49
N THR A 198 -8.51 -6.57 -10.69
CA THR A 198 -7.40 -6.89 -9.77
C THR A 198 -7.77 -7.93 -8.72
N GLU A 199 -8.97 -7.84 -8.14
CA GLU A 199 -9.43 -8.75 -7.09
C GLU A 199 -9.54 -10.21 -7.60
N PRO A 200 -10.27 -10.53 -8.70
CA PRO A 200 -10.29 -11.88 -9.26
C PRO A 200 -8.89 -12.41 -9.63
N ILE A 201 -8.03 -11.56 -10.20
CA ILE A 201 -6.65 -11.92 -10.53
C ILE A 201 -5.87 -12.28 -9.25
N ALA A 202 -5.95 -11.45 -8.21
CA ALA A 202 -5.28 -11.70 -6.94
C ALA A 202 -5.80 -12.97 -6.26
N GLY A 203 -7.12 -13.19 -6.27
CA GLY A 203 -7.75 -14.42 -5.79
C GLY A 203 -7.22 -15.65 -6.52
N SER A 204 -7.13 -15.59 -7.85
CA SER A 204 -6.57 -16.66 -8.69
C SER A 204 -5.12 -16.99 -8.34
N LEU A 205 -4.30 -15.99 -8.00
CA LEU A 205 -2.91 -16.17 -7.59
C LEU A 205 -2.73 -16.84 -6.22
N SER A 206 -3.81 -17.06 -5.47
CA SER A 206 -3.76 -17.87 -4.25
C SER A 206 -3.48 -19.36 -4.57
N LEU A 207 -3.84 -19.82 -5.77
CA LEU A 207 -3.60 -21.18 -6.24
C LEU A 207 -2.19 -21.33 -6.85
N SER A 208 -1.48 -22.38 -6.43
CA SER A 208 -0.10 -22.60 -6.84
C SER A 208 0.04 -22.91 -8.34
N GLU A 209 -0.92 -23.62 -8.93
CA GLU A 209 -0.95 -23.90 -10.37
C GLU A 209 -1.06 -22.62 -11.20
N ASN A 210 -1.86 -21.64 -10.77
CA ASN A 210 -2.06 -20.39 -11.50
C ASN A 210 -0.82 -19.50 -11.43
N ARG A 211 -0.12 -19.48 -10.29
CA ARG A 211 1.19 -18.82 -10.18
C ARG A 211 2.22 -19.43 -11.14
N LYS A 212 2.26 -20.76 -11.25
CA LYS A 212 3.15 -21.45 -12.20
C LYS A 212 2.77 -21.15 -13.65
N ALA A 213 1.48 -21.14 -13.98
CA ALA A 213 1.00 -20.80 -15.32
C ALA A 213 1.37 -19.36 -15.70
N LEU A 214 1.16 -18.38 -14.80
CA LEU A 214 1.57 -17.00 -15.02
C LEU A 214 3.10 -16.91 -15.24
N ALA A 215 3.90 -17.60 -14.42
CA ALA A 215 5.35 -17.59 -14.57
C ALA A 215 5.77 -18.10 -15.96
N GLN A 216 5.15 -19.15 -16.49
CA GLN A 216 5.44 -19.66 -17.84
C GLN A 216 5.12 -18.63 -18.94
N ILE A 217 4.06 -17.83 -18.76
CA ILE A 217 3.73 -16.74 -19.68
C ILE A 217 4.75 -15.60 -19.59
N VAL A 218 5.26 -15.29 -18.40
CA VAL A 218 6.20 -14.17 -18.18
C VAL A 218 7.63 -14.51 -18.64
N ILE A 219 8.10 -15.75 -18.47
CA ILE A 219 9.49 -16.17 -18.75
C ILE A 219 10.04 -15.67 -20.11
N PRO A 220 9.32 -15.82 -21.24
CA PRO A 220 9.80 -15.38 -22.56
C PRO A 220 10.02 -13.86 -22.67
N HIS A 221 9.38 -13.07 -21.79
CA HIS A 221 9.47 -11.61 -21.81
C HIS A 221 10.62 -11.07 -20.95
N ILE A 222 11.16 -11.86 -20.01
CA ILE A 222 12.21 -11.41 -19.07
C ILE A 222 13.43 -10.88 -19.81
N LYS A 223 13.92 -11.61 -20.84
CA LYS A 223 15.12 -11.23 -21.60
C LYS A 223 16.28 -10.89 -20.65
N ASP A 224 16.83 -9.68 -20.73
CA ASP A 224 17.92 -9.19 -19.89
C ASP A 224 17.44 -8.47 -18.61
N ALA A 225 16.14 -8.51 -18.30
CA ALA A 225 15.60 -7.89 -17.10
C ALA A 225 16.10 -8.63 -15.84
N HIS A 226 16.63 -7.86 -14.89
CA HIS A 226 17.08 -8.35 -13.59
C HIS A 226 15.94 -8.39 -12.56
N MET A 227 14.87 -7.64 -12.82
CA MET A 227 13.65 -7.57 -11.99
C MET A 227 12.42 -7.52 -12.91
N VAL A 228 11.31 -8.08 -12.42
CA VAL A 228 9.97 -8.11 -13.06
C VAL A 228 8.94 -7.64 -12.05
#